data_AF-A0A955TUM9-F1
#
_entry.id   AF-A0A955TUM9-F1
#
_cell.length_a   1.000
_cell.length_b   1.000
_cell.length_c   1.000
_cell.angle_alpha   90.00
_cell.angle_beta   90.00
_cell.angle_gamma   90.00
#
_symmetry.space_group_name_H-M   'P 1'
#
loop_
_entity.id
_entity.type
_entity.pdbx_description
1 polymer ?
#
loop_
_entity_poly.entity_id
_entity_poly.type
_entity_poly.pdbx_seq_one_letter_code
_entity_poly.pdbx_strand_id
1 'polypeptide(L)'
;MTHKPSLYILVGAVILAILVGCASSPPKELVQQSDHAGLTTWYEQEARGLRMRAEEMRLMGKEYEIMTPKQGQQSTLVQHCKNLAEKYTQAAEDMEALARLHAEQVKTQ
;
A
#
# COMPACT_ATOMS: atom_id res chain seq x y z
N MET A 1 -11.22 -48.38 -3.06
CA MET A 1 -11.53 -47.30 -4.03
C MET A 1 -10.66 -46.10 -3.72
N THR A 2 -9.59 -45.89 -4.49
CA THR A 2 -8.71 -44.72 -4.35
C THR A 2 -9.29 -43.56 -5.15
N HIS A 3 -9.84 -42.55 -4.46
CA HIS A 3 -10.29 -41.31 -5.10
C HIS A 3 -9.07 -40.54 -5.60
N LYS A 4 -8.91 -40.45 -6.93
CA LYS A 4 -7.94 -39.52 -7.54
C LYS A 4 -8.55 -38.12 -7.47
N PRO A 5 -7.96 -37.17 -6.73
CA PRO A 5 -8.45 -35.79 -6.73
C PRO A 5 -8.28 -35.22 -8.16
N SER A 6 -9.36 -34.61 -8.66
CA SER A 6 -9.37 -33.98 -9.98
C SER A 6 -8.31 -32.89 -10.03
N LEU A 7 -7.48 -32.88 -11.07
CA LEU A 7 -6.40 -31.91 -11.28
C LEU A 7 -6.90 -30.46 -11.19
N TYR A 8 -8.15 -30.21 -11.59
CA TYR A 8 -8.81 -28.90 -11.49
C TYR A 8 -9.02 -28.42 -10.05
N ILE A 9 -9.25 -29.35 -9.11
CA ILE A 9 -9.40 -29.04 -7.68
C ILE A 9 -8.04 -28.63 -7.08
N LEU A 10 -6.95 -29.30 -7.51
CA LEU A 10 -5.59 -28.94 -7.11
C LEU A 10 -5.18 -27.57 -7.67
N VAL A 11 -5.47 -27.29 -8.94
CA VAL A 11 -5.16 -25.99 -9.56
C VAL A 11 -5.98 -24.86 -8.94
N GLY A 12 -7.26 -25.08 -8.66
CA GLY A 12 -8.12 -24.11 -7.98
C GLY A 12 -7.65 -23.75 -6.57
N ALA A 13 -7.17 -24.74 -5.80
CA ALA A 13 -6.63 -24.51 -4.45
C ALA A 13 -5.31 -23.72 -4.46
N VAL A 14 -4.45 -23.94 -5.46
CA VAL A 14 -3.19 -23.18 -5.61
C VAL A 14 -3.45 -21.72 -5.97
N ILE A 15 -4.44 -21.43 -6.83
CA ILE A 15 -4.79 -20.06 -7.21
C ILE A 15 -5.39 -19.28 -6.03
N LEU A 16 -6.22 -19.92 -5.19
CA LEU A 16 -6.77 -19.31 -3.98
C LEU A 16 -5.69 -18.99 -2.93
N ALA A 17 -4.65 -19.82 -2.81
CA ALA A 17 -3.54 -19.58 -1.89
C ALA A 17 -2.67 -18.38 -2.30
N ILE A 18 -2.59 -18.06 -3.60
CA ILE A 18 -1.84 -16.90 -4.12
C ILE A 18 -2.60 -15.57 -3.87
N LEU A 19 -3.92 -15.63 -3.68
CA LEU A 19 -4.77 -14.45 -3.44
C LEU A 19 -4.92 -14.09 -1.96
N VAL A 20 -4.37 -14.88 -1.05
CA VAL A 20 -4.22 -14.46 0.35
C VAL A 20 -3.13 -13.40 0.38
N GLY A 21 -3.52 -12.16 0.07
CA GLY A 21 -2.63 -11.01 0.13
C GLY A 21 -1.86 -11.06 1.43
N CYS A 22 -0.54 -10.85 1.36
CA CYS A 22 0.34 -10.88 2.52
C CYS A 22 -0.22 -9.94 3.59
N ALA A 23 -1.03 -10.47 4.50
CA ALA A 23 -1.45 -9.77 5.69
C ALA A 23 -0.19 -9.71 6.54
N SER A 24 0.59 -8.66 6.33
CA SER A 24 1.79 -8.41 7.10
C SER A 24 1.36 -8.21 8.55
N SER A 25 2.03 -8.90 9.48
CA SER A 25 1.72 -8.80 10.90
C SER A 25 1.66 -7.33 11.31
N PRO A 26 0.68 -6.91 12.14
CA PRO A 26 0.57 -5.53 12.54
C PRO A 26 1.90 -5.10 13.17
N PRO A 27 2.41 -3.88 12.87
CA PRO A 27 3.79 -3.50 13.14
C PRO A 27 4.17 -3.62 14.63
N LYS A 28 3.17 -3.58 15.53
CA LYS A 28 3.35 -3.81 16.97
C LYS A 28 4.00 -5.15 17.30
N GLU A 29 3.58 -6.24 16.65
CA GLU A 29 4.15 -7.57 16.92
C GLU A 29 5.61 -7.66 16.46
N LEU A 30 5.90 -7.10 15.28
CA LEU A 30 7.25 -7.06 14.73
C LEU A 30 8.19 -6.24 15.63
N VAL A 31 7.71 -5.12 16.17
CA VAL A 31 8.45 -4.33 17.18
C VAL A 31 8.72 -5.15 18.44
N GLN A 32 7.72 -5.86 18.97
CA GLN A 32 7.88 -6.68 20.18
C GLN A 32 8.91 -7.80 19.99
N GLN A 33 8.99 -8.35 18.78
CA GLN A 33 9.93 -9.41 18.42
C GLN A 33 11.30 -8.87 18.02
N SER A 34 11.50 -7.55 18.01
CA SER A 34 12.70 -6.90 17.44
C SER A 34 12.99 -7.35 16.00
N ASP A 35 11.94 -7.70 15.25
CA ASP A 35 12.06 -8.14 13.85
C ASP A 35 12.19 -6.93 12.92
N HIS A 36 13.41 -6.41 12.83
CA HIS A 36 13.72 -5.26 11.98
C HIS A 36 13.64 -5.59 10.48
N ALA A 37 13.85 -6.84 10.07
CA ALA A 37 13.69 -7.25 8.68
C ALA A 37 12.20 -7.26 8.28
N GLY A 38 11.35 -7.78 9.16
CA GLY A 38 9.90 -7.71 9.04
C GLY A 38 9.40 -6.26 9.00
N LEU A 39 9.87 -5.40 9.90
CA LEU A 39 9.51 -3.97 9.91
C LEU A 39 9.93 -3.25 8.63
N THR A 40 11.13 -3.52 8.12
CA THR A 40 11.59 -2.96 6.84
C THR A 40 10.61 -3.30 5.72
N THR A 41 10.28 -4.59 5.59
CA THR A 41 9.36 -5.09 4.56
C THR A 41 7.96 -4.50 4.71
N TRP A 42 7.47 -4.39 5.95
CA TRP A 42 6.15 -3.84 6.27
C TRP A 42 6.05 -2.36 5.84
N TYR A 43 7.02 -1.54 6.25
CA TYR A 43 7.02 -0.11 5.94
C TYR A 43 7.19 0.17 4.44
N GLU A 44 8.01 -0.62 3.73
CA GLU A 44 8.11 -0.53 2.27
C GLU A 44 6.78 -0.87 1.57
N GLN A 45 6.04 -1.86 2.07
CA GLN A 45 4.72 -2.21 1.54
C GLN A 45 3.71 -1.08 1.78
N GLU A 46 3.67 -0.51 2.98
CA GLU A 46 2.76 0.59 3.30
C GLU A 46 3.08 1.85 2.48
N ALA A 47 4.37 2.16 2.29
CA ALA A 47 4.81 3.25 1.41
C ALA A 47 4.28 3.08 -0.03
N ARG A 48 4.36 1.87 -0.60
CA ARG A 48 3.80 1.58 -1.92
C ARG A 48 2.28 1.76 -1.95
N GLY A 49 1.58 1.28 -0.93
CA GLY A 49 0.13 1.48 -0.76
C GLY A 49 -0.26 2.96 -0.76
N LEU A 50 0.46 3.77 0.01
CA LEU A 50 0.25 5.21 0.11
C LEU A 50 0.54 5.93 -1.22
N ARG A 51 1.59 5.54 -1.95
CA ARG A 51 1.85 6.08 -3.30
C ARG A 51 0.73 5.78 -4.29
N MET A 52 0.17 4.57 -4.26
CA MET A 52 -0.99 4.23 -5.10
C MET A 52 -2.19 5.12 -4.76
N ARG A 53 -2.51 5.28 -3.47
CA ARG A 53 -3.58 6.18 -3.01
C ARG A 53 -3.34 7.63 -3.42
N ALA A 54 -2.09 8.11 -3.35
CA ALA A 54 -1.74 9.44 -3.81
C ALA A 54 -2.04 9.60 -5.31
N GLU A 55 -1.72 8.60 -6.13
CA GLU A 55 -2.00 8.64 -7.56
C GLU A 55 -3.50 8.58 -7.88
N GLU A 56 -4.25 7.74 -7.17
CA GLU A 56 -5.72 7.71 -7.27
C GLU A 56 -6.32 9.10 -7.02
N MET A 57 -5.84 9.81 -5.99
CA MET A 57 -6.29 11.17 -5.70
C MET A 57 -5.89 12.17 -6.80
N ARG A 58 -4.70 12.04 -7.41
CA ARG A 58 -4.31 12.88 -8.55
C ARG A 58 -5.23 12.65 -9.75
N LEU A 59 -5.55 11.40 -10.07
CA LEU A 59 -6.46 11.04 -11.15
C LEU A 59 -7.87 11.58 -10.89
N MET A 60 -8.40 11.36 -9.70
CA MET A 60 -9.71 11.87 -9.30
C MET A 60 -9.77 13.41 -9.35
N GLY A 61 -8.69 14.10 -8.96
CA GLY A 61 -8.59 15.55 -9.10
C GLY A 61 -8.69 16.04 -10.55
N LYS A 62 -8.09 15.31 -11.50
CA LYS A 62 -8.20 15.62 -12.94
C LYS A 62 -9.62 15.43 -13.46
N GLU A 63 -10.31 14.37 -13.02
CA GLU A 63 -11.71 14.15 -13.38
C GLU A 63 -12.61 15.30 -12.89
N TYR A 64 -12.44 15.73 -11.64
CA TYR A 64 -13.18 16.89 -11.14
C TYR A 64 -12.84 18.18 -11.88
N GLU A 65 -11.60 18.37 -12.31
CA GLU A 65 -11.18 19.53 -13.09
C GLU A 65 -11.89 19.57 -14.46
N ILE A 66 -12.02 18.41 -15.12
CA ILE A 66 -12.76 18.28 -16.38
C ILE A 66 -14.25 18.60 -16.19
N MET A 67 -14.84 18.16 -15.09
CA MET A 67 -16.27 18.36 -14.79
C MET A 67 -16.62 19.75 -14.26
N THR A 68 -15.63 20.51 -13.78
CA THR A 68 -15.89 21.83 -13.18
C THR A 68 -16.07 22.89 -14.27
N PRO A 69 -17.19 23.64 -14.30
CA PRO A 69 -17.39 24.72 -15.26
C PRO A 69 -16.28 25.77 -15.17
N LYS A 70 -15.72 26.20 -16.31
CA LYS A 70 -14.59 27.14 -16.42
C LYS A 70 -14.88 28.59 -15.97
N GLN A 71 -15.90 28.82 -15.13
CA GLN A 71 -16.35 30.15 -14.70
C GLN A 71 -15.42 30.84 -13.68
N GLY A 72 -14.12 30.50 -13.70
CA GLY A 72 -13.10 31.13 -12.86
C GLY A 72 -13.09 30.68 -11.39
N GLN A 73 -13.95 29.74 -10.99
CA GLN A 73 -14.04 29.28 -9.61
C GLN A 73 -13.29 27.96 -9.41
N GLN A 74 -12.31 27.96 -8.49
CA GLN A 74 -11.59 26.76 -8.06
C GLN A 74 -12.56 25.76 -7.42
N SER A 75 -12.57 24.52 -7.91
CA SER A 75 -13.39 23.45 -7.35
C SER A 75 -12.83 22.99 -6.00
N THR A 76 -13.67 23.02 -4.97
CA THR A 76 -13.32 22.51 -3.64
C THR A 76 -12.94 21.03 -3.68
N LEU A 77 -13.51 20.26 -4.61
CA LEU A 77 -13.18 18.84 -4.82
C LEU A 77 -11.80 18.66 -5.45
N VAL A 78 -11.43 19.51 -6.41
CA VAL A 78 -10.06 19.51 -6.98
C VAL A 78 -9.04 19.81 -5.87
N GLN A 79 -9.30 20.83 -5.05
CA GLN A 79 -8.39 21.16 -3.95
C GLN A 79 -8.33 20.05 -2.89
N HIS A 80 -9.46 19.43 -2.58
CA HIS A 80 -9.52 18.28 -1.67
C HIS A 80 -8.64 17.13 -2.16
N CYS A 81 -8.74 16.77 -3.45
CA CYS A 81 -7.93 15.73 -4.07
C CYS A 81 -6.43 16.06 -4.02
N LYS A 82 -6.05 17.31 -4.34
CA LYS A 82 -4.65 17.76 -4.25
C LYS A 82 -4.10 17.61 -2.83
N ASN A 83 -4.85 18.09 -1.83
CA ASN A 83 -4.45 17.98 -0.43
C ASN A 83 -4.28 16.51 0.01
N LEU A 84 -5.16 15.60 -0.43
CA LEU A 84 -5.02 14.18 -0.11
C LEU A 84 -3.83 13.53 -0.83
N ALA A 85 -3.60 13.86 -2.10
CA ALA A 85 -2.45 13.38 -2.85
C ALA A 85 -1.13 13.78 -2.16
N GLU A 86 -1.02 15.03 -1.69
CA GLU A 86 0.12 15.52 -0.92
C GLU A 86 0.29 14.77 0.40
N LYS A 87 -0.78 14.62 1.19
CA LYS A 87 -0.74 13.90 2.47
C LYS A 87 -0.30 12.46 2.30
N TYR A 88 -0.83 11.75 1.31
CA TYR A 88 -0.43 10.37 1.05
C TYR A 88 1.01 10.27 0.52
N THR A 89 1.47 11.25 -0.25
CA THR A 89 2.87 11.31 -0.69
C THR A 89 3.81 11.49 0.50
N GLN A 90 3.52 12.45 1.39
CA GLN A 90 4.32 12.67 2.60
C GLN A 90 4.32 11.43 3.50
N ALA A 91 3.15 10.83 3.73
CA ALA A 91 3.06 9.62 4.53
C ALA A 91 3.87 8.46 3.92
N ALA A 92 3.90 8.33 2.59
CA ALA A 92 4.73 7.32 1.94
C ALA A 92 6.22 7.57 2.18
N GLU A 93 6.68 8.82 2.10
CA GLU A 93 8.07 9.19 2.38
C GLU A 93 8.46 8.91 3.83
N ASP A 94 7.55 9.18 4.78
CA ASP A 94 7.75 8.87 6.20
C ASP A 94 7.89 7.36 6.42
N MET A 95 7.06 6.54 5.75
CA MET A 95 7.17 5.08 5.81
C MET A 95 8.48 4.58 5.19
N GLU A 96 8.92 5.16 4.06
CA GLU A 96 10.23 4.81 3.48
C GLU A 96 11.40 5.21 4.40
N ALA A 97 11.28 6.31 5.13
CA ALA A 97 12.27 6.68 6.13
C ALA A 97 12.34 5.66 7.27
N LEU A 98 11.20 5.20 7.78
CA LEU A 98 11.15 4.15 8.80
C LEU A 98 11.73 2.82 8.28
N ALA A 99 11.42 2.45 7.04
CA ALA A 99 12.02 1.27 6.41
C ALA A 99 13.55 1.35 6.39
N ARG A 100 14.11 2.51 5.99
CA ARG A 100 15.57 2.73 5.99
C ARG A 100 16.18 2.60 7.38
N LEU A 101 15.56 3.20 8.39
CA LEU A 101 16.04 3.13 9.78
C LEU A 101 16.09 1.68 10.29
N HIS A 102 15.05 0.88 10.01
CA HIS A 102 15.06 -0.53 10.40
C HIS A 102 16.05 -1.38 9.58
N ALA A 103 16.23 -1.09 8.29
CA ALA A 103 17.22 -1.77 7.46
C ALA A 103 18.66 -1.54 7.96
N GLU A 104 18.96 -0.38 8.55
CA GLU A 104 20.24 -0.11 9.20
C GLU A 104 20.43 -0.93 10.47
N GLN A 105 19.37 -1.17 11.25
CA GLN A 105 19.44 -2.05 12.42
C GLN A 105 19.73 -3.51 12.04
N VAL A 106 19.20 -3.99 10.91
CA VAL A 106 19.52 -5.34 10.40
C VAL A 106 21.01 -5.50 10.05
N LYS A 107 21.68 -4.44 9.57
CA LYS A 107 23.10 -4.49 9.21
C LYS A 107 24.06 -4.48 10.40
N THR A 108 23.57 -4.09 11.57
CA THR A 108 24.38 -3.90 12.79
C THR A 108 24.22 -5.04 13.80
N GLN A 109 23.28 -5.96 13.55
CA GLN A 109 23.12 -7.24 14.25
C GLN A 109 23.90 -8.35 13.52
#